data_AF-A0A968MZW4-F1
#
_entry.id   AF-A0A968MZW4-F1
#
_cell.length_a   1.000
_cell.length_b   1.000
_cell.length_c   1.000
_cell.angle_alpha   90.00
_cell.angle_beta   90.00
_cell.angle_gamma   90.00
#
_symmetry.space_group_name_H-M   'P 1'
#
loop_
_entity.id
_entity.type
_entity.pdbx_description
1 polymer ?
#
loop_
_entity_poly.entity_id
_entity_poly.type
_entity_poly.pdbx_seq_one_letter_code
_entity_poly.pdbx_strand_id
1 'polypeptide(L)'
;MDVAVIGASGDCGREIVAQLVGVGALEPTERLQLVGRMDGRSAKLLFGLCSDLEDAYAEKAPSLDVALTPAEIVGDIIVMAAGATVGGKLASRADLAAVNRSVFEGYARAIARYGYGHEVVIIVTNPVELAVEIFSRYLGRQRVIGVGAYSDSLRFRRELAADLGMRRQLVQAFIIGEHGENMVPLWSSLRIYGLSGEELRQARQRLQRDRRSRDFPDEVQREKQRVGEYLQVDAIQQAYQYVGSLPPDLRVAVKPFVTHFSGAKTVAATANVTVDLVQTLLEGRETVIAGQVQLNGEFYGLHAPLGVPIVVTPAGWTQVMPLQLWAEEVQLLELAAERILAQLASGASA
;
A
#
# COMPACT_ATOMS: atom_id res chain seq x y z
N MET A 1 7.94 -10.20 19.17
CA MET A 1 7.21 -8.96 18.89
C MET A 1 5.78 -9.32 18.62
N ASP A 2 4.84 -8.60 19.23
CA ASP A 2 3.42 -8.85 19.04
C ASP A 2 2.89 -8.06 17.83
N VAL A 3 1.93 -8.63 17.10
CA VAL A 3 1.31 -8.00 15.93
C VAL A 3 -0.19 -7.85 16.15
N ALA A 4 -0.75 -6.67 15.89
CA ALA A 4 -2.19 -6.43 15.91
C ALA A 4 -2.72 -6.10 14.50
N VAL A 5 -3.79 -6.76 14.06
CA VAL A 5 -4.44 -6.49 12.75
C VAL A 5 -5.82 -5.88 12.97
N ILE A 6 -5.93 -4.57 12.75
CA ILE A 6 -7.17 -3.81 12.81
C ILE A 6 -7.99 -4.04 11.54
N GLY A 7 -9.24 -4.48 11.73
CA GLY A 7 -10.12 -4.85 10.61
C GLY A 7 -9.95 -6.31 10.19
N ALA A 8 -9.49 -7.18 11.10
CA ALA A 8 -9.24 -8.60 10.83
C ALA A 8 -10.48 -9.37 10.33
N SER A 9 -11.69 -8.87 10.56
CA SER A 9 -12.93 -9.50 10.05
C SER A 9 -13.27 -9.12 8.60
N GLY A 10 -12.54 -8.18 8.00
CA GLY A 10 -12.71 -7.77 6.59
C GLY A 10 -11.89 -8.64 5.64
N ASP A 11 -12.16 -8.53 4.33
CA ASP A 11 -11.49 -9.37 3.30
C ASP A 11 -9.95 -9.25 3.37
N CYS A 12 -9.43 -8.02 3.42
CA CYS A 12 -7.99 -7.79 3.45
C CYS A 12 -7.37 -8.16 4.80
N GLY A 13 -8.03 -7.80 5.92
CA GLY A 13 -7.53 -8.12 7.26
C GLY A 13 -7.47 -9.63 7.50
N ARG A 14 -8.50 -10.38 7.10
CA ARG A 14 -8.53 -11.84 7.22
C ARG A 14 -7.42 -12.49 6.39
N GLU A 15 -7.21 -12.02 5.16
CA GLU A 15 -6.13 -12.53 4.31
C GLU A 15 -4.74 -12.24 4.91
N ILE A 16 -4.53 -11.05 5.49
CA ILE A 16 -3.28 -10.70 6.18
C ILE A 16 -3.05 -11.66 7.36
N VAL A 17 -4.05 -11.85 8.22
CA VAL A 17 -3.97 -12.76 9.36
C VAL A 17 -3.67 -14.19 8.90
N ALA A 18 -4.43 -14.71 7.93
CA ALA A 18 -4.23 -16.06 7.42
C ALA A 18 -2.84 -16.25 6.80
N GLN A 19 -2.32 -15.25 6.09
CA GLN A 19 -0.96 -15.31 5.54
C GLN A 19 0.11 -15.21 6.63
N LEU A 20 -0.03 -14.34 7.64
CA LEU A 20 0.92 -14.26 8.77
C LEU A 20 1.06 -15.59 9.49
N VAL A 21 -0.05 -16.26 9.79
CA VAL A 21 -0.04 -17.60 10.41
C VAL A 21 0.49 -18.65 9.43
N GLY A 22 0.05 -18.60 8.17
CA GLY A 22 0.42 -19.56 7.14
C GLY A 22 1.92 -19.61 6.87
N VAL A 23 2.58 -18.45 6.79
CA VAL A 23 4.04 -18.36 6.59
C VAL A 23 4.83 -18.55 7.89
N GLY A 24 4.17 -18.64 9.04
CA GLY A 24 4.85 -18.71 10.35
C GLY A 24 5.61 -17.42 10.66
N ALA A 25 5.01 -16.26 10.38
CA ALA A 25 5.67 -14.97 10.61
C ALA A 25 5.93 -14.67 12.10
N LEU A 26 5.12 -15.26 12.98
CA LEU A 26 5.25 -15.15 14.43
C LEU A 26 5.51 -16.53 15.05
N GLU A 27 6.30 -16.55 16.10
CA GLU A 27 6.56 -17.75 16.91
C GLU A 27 5.34 -18.11 17.79
N PRO A 28 5.19 -19.36 18.24
CA PRO A 28 4.08 -19.78 19.12
C PRO A 28 3.93 -18.98 20.42
N THR A 29 5.04 -18.39 20.90
CA THR A 29 5.08 -17.56 22.11
C THR A 29 4.70 -16.09 21.87
N GLU A 30 4.63 -15.65 20.62
CA GLU A 30 4.28 -14.29 20.24
C GLU A 30 2.78 -14.17 19.99
N ARG A 31 2.24 -12.95 20.15
CA ARG A 31 0.81 -12.71 19.97
C ARG A 31 0.49 -12.16 18.59
N LEU A 32 -0.53 -12.74 17.97
CA LEU A 32 -1.24 -12.13 16.84
C LEU A 32 -2.66 -11.74 17.30
N GLN A 33 -2.88 -10.45 17.52
CA GLN A 33 -4.16 -9.90 17.96
C GLN A 33 -5.04 -9.53 16.75
N LEU A 34 -6.22 -10.13 16.65
CA LEU A 34 -7.23 -9.83 15.65
C LEU A 34 -8.18 -8.77 16.20
N VAL A 35 -8.14 -7.57 15.64
CA VAL A 35 -8.92 -6.44 16.15
C VAL A 35 -10.16 -6.21 15.28
N GLY A 36 -11.33 -6.29 15.91
CA GLY A 36 -12.64 -6.13 15.29
C GLY A 36 -13.45 -5.00 15.91
N ARG A 37 -14.77 -5.15 15.87
CA ARG A 37 -15.73 -4.27 16.55
C ARG A 37 -16.70 -5.10 17.37
N MET A 38 -17.07 -4.58 18.54
CA MET A 38 -18.14 -5.14 19.38
C MET A 38 -19.45 -5.29 18.61
N ASP A 39 -19.81 -4.27 17.83
CA ASP A 39 -21.08 -4.24 17.12
C ASP A 39 -21.06 -5.04 15.82
N GLY A 40 -22.15 -5.77 15.58
CA GLY A 40 -22.41 -6.48 14.33
C GLY A 40 -21.78 -7.87 14.28
N ARG A 41 -21.39 -8.32 13.08
CA ARG A 41 -20.91 -9.69 12.85
C ARG A 41 -19.41 -9.87 13.14
N SER A 42 -18.67 -8.78 13.35
CA SER A 42 -17.21 -8.78 13.44
C SER A 42 -16.72 -9.68 14.58
N ALA A 43 -17.19 -9.46 15.81
CA ALA A 43 -16.81 -10.27 16.97
C ALA A 43 -17.00 -11.77 16.75
N LYS A 44 -18.20 -12.20 16.32
CA LYS A 44 -18.51 -13.62 16.05
C LYS A 44 -17.58 -14.24 15.01
N LEU A 45 -17.28 -13.50 13.94
CA LEU A 45 -16.39 -13.96 12.88
C LEU A 45 -14.96 -14.11 13.38
N LEU A 46 -14.47 -13.21 14.24
CA LEU A 46 -13.10 -13.26 14.74
C LEU A 46 -12.85 -14.46 15.65
N PHE A 47 -13.77 -14.77 16.57
CA PHE A 47 -13.65 -15.96 17.40
C PHE A 47 -13.64 -17.25 16.56
N GLY A 48 -14.52 -17.34 15.56
CA GLY A 48 -14.53 -18.48 14.63
C GLY A 48 -13.25 -18.58 13.79
N LEU A 49 -12.73 -17.44 13.32
CA LEU A 49 -11.48 -17.39 12.56
C LEU A 49 -10.27 -17.81 13.41
N CYS A 50 -10.19 -17.40 14.68
CA CYS A 50 -9.11 -17.84 15.57
C CYS A 50 -9.13 -19.36 15.75
N SER A 51 -10.30 -19.92 16.07
CA SER A 51 -10.46 -21.37 16.22
C SER A 51 -10.06 -22.14 14.95
N ASP A 52 -10.47 -21.66 13.78
CA ASP A 52 -10.13 -22.29 12.49
C ASP A 52 -8.62 -22.25 12.22
N LEU A 53 -7.96 -21.12 12.51
CA LEU A 53 -6.51 -20.98 12.31
C LEU A 53 -5.70 -21.78 13.33
N GLU A 54 -6.16 -21.87 14.58
CA GLU A 54 -5.56 -22.74 15.60
C GLU A 54 -5.63 -24.21 15.19
N ASP A 55 -6.79 -24.67 14.71
CA ASP A 55 -6.95 -26.05 14.22
C ASP A 55 -6.09 -26.31 12.97
N ALA A 56 -6.08 -25.38 12.01
CA ALA A 56 -5.34 -25.52 10.76
C ALA A 56 -3.81 -25.50 10.95
N TYR A 57 -3.33 -24.83 12.00
CA TYR A 57 -1.91 -24.59 12.24
C TYR A 57 -1.47 -24.98 13.66
N ALA A 58 -2.09 -26.00 14.25
CA ALA A 58 -1.95 -26.37 15.67
C ALA A 58 -0.49 -26.51 16.19
N GLU A 59 0.46 -26.87 15.34
CA GLU A 59 1.87 -27.01 15.73
C GLU A 59 2.68 -25.70 15.66
N LYS A 60 2.19 -24.68 14.95
CA LYS A 60 2.92 -23.45 14.64
C LYS A 60 2.14 -22.16 14.83
N ALA A 61 0.87 -22.22 15.22
CA ALA A 61 0.04 -21.04 15.39
C ALA A 61 0.63 -20.17 16.52
N PRO A 62 0.74 -18.84 16.33
CA PRO A 62 1.04 -17.93 17.42
C PRO A 62 -0.13 -17.88 18.41
N SER A 63 0.07 -17.23 19.56
CA SER A 63 -1.05 -16.95 20.46
C SER A 63 -2.04 -16.00 19.78
N LEU A 64 -3.24 -16.51 19.45
CA LEU A 64 -4.29 -15.70 18.85
C LEU A 64 -5.14 -15.05 19.95
N ASP A 65 -5.38 -13.75 19.79
CA ASP A 65 -6.19 -12.95 20.71
C ASP A 65 -7.20 -12.10 19.93
N VAL A 66 -8.34 -11.76 20.55
CA VAL A 66 -9.38 -10.92 19.94
C VAL A 66 -9.59 -9.67 20.78
N ALA A 67 -9.38 -8.51 20.16
CA ALA A 67 -9.77 -7.22 20.71
C ALA A 67 -10.97 -6.64 19.95
N LEU A 68 -11.93 -6.07 20.66
CA LEU A 68 -13.17 -5.57 20.07
C LEU A 68 -13.36 -4.07 20.26
N THR A 69 -12.48 -3.45 21.03
CA THR A 69 -12.42 -2.00 21.23
C THR A 69 -11.01 -1.47 20.94
N PRO A 70 -10.88 -0.21 20.49
CA PRO A 70 -9.56 0.39 20.24
C PRO A 70 -8.63 0.46 21.46
N ALA A 71 -9.16 0.42 22.67
CA ALA A 71 -8.39 0.51 23.91
C ALA A 71 -7.70 -0.81 24.30
N GLU A 72 -8.16 -1.93 23.73
CA GLU A 72 -7.61 -3.27 23.98
C GLU A 72 -6.47 -3.61 23.00
N ILE A 73 -6.14 -2.71 22.07
CA ILE A 73 -5.12 -2.95 21.05
C ILE A 73 -3.74 -3.04 21.70
N VAL A 74 -3.05 -4.15 21.47
CA VAL A 74 -1.71 -4.42 21.97
C VAL A 74 -0.88 -5.04 20.84
N GLY A 75 0.24 -4.42 20.51
CA GLY A 75 1.21 -4.95 19.55
C GLY A 75 2.38 -4.00 19.33
N ASP A 76 3.54 -4.54 18.97
CA ASP A 76 4.70 -3.78 18.53
C ASP A 76 4.53 -3.30 17.07
N ILE A 77 3.84 -4.11 16.26
CA ILE A 77 3.46 -3.77 14.88
C ILE A 77 1.93 -3.77 14.78
N ILE A 78 1.35 -2.66 14.33
CA ILE A 78 -0.09 -2.50 14.17
C ILE A 78 -0.42 -2.34 12.69
N VAL A 79 -1.18 -3.28 12.14
CA VAL A 79 -1.67 -3.22 10.75
C VAL A 79 -3.06 -2.61 10.73
N MET A 80 -3.22 -1.45 10.10
CA MET A 80 -4.48 -0.74 9.93
C MET A 80 -5.16 -1.13 8.61
N ALA A 81 -6.03 -2.14 8.66
CA ALA A 81 -6.81 -2.64 7.53
C ALA A 81 -8.34 -2.43 7.70
N ALA A 82 -8.78 -1.72 8.74
CA ALA A 82 -10.19 -1.35 8.91
C ALA A 82 -10.54 -0.06 8.16
N GLY A 83 -11.75 -0.01 7.62
CA GLY A 83 -12.33 1.17 7.00
C GLY A 83 -13.52 0.78 6.15
N ALA A 84 -14.33 1.78 5.81
CA ALA A 84 -15.25 1.65 4.70
C ALA A 84 -14.44 1.47 3.41
N THR A 85 -14.98 0.65 2.51
CA THR A 85 -14.48 0.48 1.14
C THR A 85 -15.56 0.90 0.18
N VAL A 86 -15.21 1.45 -0.99
CA VAL A 86 -16.21 1.71 -2.04
C VAL A 86 -16.78 0.37 -2.53
N GLY A 87 -17.97 0.01 -2.04
CA GLY A 87 -18.87 -0.92 -2.72
C GLY A 87 -19.57 -0.16 -3.84
N GLY A 88 -19.77 -0.81 -5.00
CA GLY A 88 -20.15 -0.17 -6.26
C GLY A 88 -21.33 0.81 -6.22
N LYS A 89 -21.31 1.70 -7.24
CA LYS A 89 -22.26 2.78 -7.61
C LYS A 89 -22.38 3.94 -6.59
N LEU A 90 -21.56 4.96 -6.82
CA LEU A 90 -21.75 6.35 -6.39
C LEU A 90 -21.83 6.63 -4.87
N ALA A 91 -20.81 6.22 -4.11
CA ALA A 91 -20.35 7.06 -2.99
C ALA A 91 -19.23 7.95 -3.52
N SER A 92 -19.29 9.26 -3.29
CA SER A 92 -18.20 10.14 -3.73
C SER A 92 -16.92 9.77 -2.96
N ARG A 93 -15.74 9.98 -3.55
CA ARG A 93 -14.46 9.79 -2.83
C ARG A 93 -14.38 10.63 -1.55
N ALA A 94 -15.07 11.78 -1.53
CA ALA A 94 -15.16 12.65 -0.37
C ALA A 94 -15.97 12.00 0.77
N ASP A 95 -17.10 11.35 0.48
CA ASP A 95 -17.90 10.66 1.50
C ASP A 95 -17.11 9.51 2.14
N LEU A 96 -16.38 8.75 1.33
CA LEU A 96 -15.52 7.68 1.84
C LEU A 96 -14.42 8.25 2.74
N ALA A 97 -13.77 9.33 2.31
CA ALA A 97 -12.72 9.99 3.09
C ALA A 97 -13.26 10.52 4.43
N ALA A 98 -14.46 11.09 4.46
CA ALA A 98 -15.10 11.58 5.68
C ALA A 98 -15.40 10.44 6.67
N VAL A 99 -15.99 9.33 6.19
CA VAL A 99 -16.24 8.15 7.03
C VAL A 99 -14.93 7.60 7.58
N ASN A 100 -13.93 7.38 6.72
CA ASN A 100 -12.66 6.80 7.13
C ASN A 100 -11.83 7.73 8.03
N ARG A 101 -11.95 9.06 7.89
CA ARG A 101 -11.31 10.03 8.80
C ARG A 101 -11.70 9.76 10.26
N SER A 102 -13.00 9.63 10.53
CA SER A 102 -13.48 9.37 11.90
C SER A 102 -12.93 8.06 12.48
N VAL A 103 -12.85 7.02 11.65
CA VAL A 103 -12.28 5.72 12.03
C VAL A 103 -10.79 5.84 12.32
N PHE A 104 -10.04 6.50 11.44
CA PHE A 104 -8.60 6.69 11.60
C PHE A 104 -8.26 7.53 12.83
N GLU A 105 -8.96 8.64 13.06
CA GLU A 105 -8.75 9.46 14.26
C GLU A 105 -9.08 8.72 15.56
N GLY A 106 -10.12 7.87 15.54
CA GLY A 106 -10.48 7.03 16.67
C GLY A 106 -9.37 6.06 17.05
N TYR A 107 -8.86 5.30 16.08
CA TYR A 107 -7.77 4.34 16.31
C TYR A 107 -6.44 5.04 16.63
N ALA A 108 -6.06 6.08 15.88
CA ALA A 108 -4.82 6.82 16.12
C ALA A 108 -4.77 7.41 17.53
N ARG A 109 -5.88 8.00 18.00
CA ARG A 109 -6.00 8.53 19.37
C ARG A 109 -5.95 7.43 20.42
N ALA A 110 -6.58 6.28 20.18
CA ALA A 110 -6.56 5.16 21.11
C ALA A 110 -5.14 4.60 21.26
N ILE A 111 -4.44 4.37 20.14
CA ILE A 111 -3.05 3.88 20.14
C ILE A 111 -2.13 4.90 20.84
N ALA A 112 -2.29 6.20 20.56
CA ALA A 112 -1.50 7.24 21.25
C ALA A 112 -1.74 7.29 22.77
N ARG A 113 -2.94 6.88 23.23
CA ARG A 113 -3.34 6.95 24.64
C ARG A 113 -3.01 5.68 25.42
N TYR A 114 -3.19 4.52 24.81
CA TYR A 114 -3.13 3.22 25.48
C TYR A 114 -1.93 2.37 25.03
N GLY A 115 -1.28 2.74 23.93
CA GLY A 115 -0.04 2.12 23.49
C GLY A 115 1.14 2.44 24.40
N TYR A 116 2.20 1.69 24.21
CA TYR A 116 3.52 1.82 24.81
C TYR A 116 4.37 2.95 24.19
N GLY A 117 4.00 3.44 23.00
CA GLY A 117 4.64 4.60 22.37
C GLY A 117 5.80 4.29 21.43
N HIS A 118 6.06 3.01 21.15
CA HIS A 118 7.08 2.54 20.20
C HIS A 118 6.50 1.77 19.00
N GLU A 119 5.17 1.63 18.92
CA GLU A 119 4.52 0.81 17.90
C GLU A 119 4.75 1.36 16.50
N VAL A 120 5.03 0.46 15.54
CA VAL A 120 5.05 0.77 14.12
C VAL A 120 3.67 0.49 13.53
N VAL A 121 3.07 1.49 12.90
CA VAL A 121 1.75 1.39 12.27
C VAL A 121 1.89 1.27 10.76
N ILE A 122 1.43 0.13 10.23
CA ILE A 122 1.35 -0.15 8.79
C ILE A 122 -0.06 0.17 8.29
N ILE A 123 -0.18 1.16 7.41
CA ILE A 123 -1.46 1.59 6.83
C ILE A 123 -1.76 0.82 5.56
N VAL A 124 -2.89 0.12 5.55
CA VAL A 124 -3.40 -0.64 4.40
C VAL A 124 -4.67 -0.01 3.83
N THR A 125 -5.54 0.52 4.69
CA THR A 125 -6.82 1.11 4.29
C THR A 125 -6.65 2.37 3.44
N ASN A 126 -7.43 2.46 2.36
CA ASN A 126 -7.52 3.65 1.52
C ASN A 126 -8.56 4.67 2.04
N PRO A 127 -8.35 5.98 1.85
CA PRO A 127 -7.17 6.60 1.24
C PRO A 127 -5.94 6.51 2.16
N VAL A 128 -4.83 5.94 1.66
CA VAL A 128 -3.65 5.64 2.47
C VAL A 128 -2.97 6.92 2.94
N GLU A 129 -2.93 7.97 2.09
CA GLU A 129 -2.34 9.27 2.40
C GLU A 129 -3.09 9.97 3.54
N LEU A 130 -4.43 9.85 3.59
CA LEU A 130 -5.26 10.38 4.67
C LEU A 130 -4.96 9.70 6.00
N ALA A 131 -4.88 8.37 6.01
CA ALA A 131 -4.52 7.63 7.21
C ALA A 131 -3.09 7.93 7.65
N VAL A 132 -2.13 8.01 6.73
CA VAL A 132 -0.73 8.37 7.06
C VAL A 132 -0.65 9.77 7.69
N GLU A 133 -1.36 10.76 7.16
CA GLU A 133 -1.43 12.11 7.74
C GLU A 133 -1.99 12.08 9.16
N ILE A 134 -3.15 11.43 9.35
CA ILE A 134 -3.83 11.37 10.66
C ILE A 134 -2.94 10.66 11.67
N PHE A 135 -2.50 9.43 11.39
CA PHE A 135 -1.70 8.66 12.33
C PHE A 135 -0.36 9.33 12.63
N SER A 136 0.27 9.98 11.65
CA SER A 136 1.55 10.70 11.87
C SER A 136 1.40 11.85 12.86
N ARG A 137 0.25 12.54 12.88
CA ARG A 137 -0.02 13.61 13.86
C ARG A 137 -0.12 13.10 15.30
N TYR A 138 -0.66 11.90 15.50
CA TYR A 138 -0.85 11.33 16.84
C TYR A 138 0.37 10.53 17.33
N LEU A 139 1.06 9.83 16.43
CA LEU A 139 2.09 8.85 16.79
C LEU A 139 3.51 9.29 16.45
N GLY A 140 3.66 10.30 15.59
CA GLY A 140 4.93 10.70 15.02
C GLY A 140 5.21 9.98 13.70
N ARG A 141 5.69 10.75 12.71
CA ARG A 141 5.85 10.32 11.31
C ARG A 141 6.69 9.06 11.12
N GLN A 142 7.80 8.91 11.87
CA GLN A 142 8.75 7.80 11.72
C GLN A 142 8.14 6.43 12.02
N ARG A 143 7.02 6.39 12.78
CA ARG A 143 6.34 5.14 13.16
C ARG A 143 5.24 4.73 12.19
N VAL A 144 4.90 5.55 11.19
CA VAL A 144 3.73 5.33 10.33
C VAL A 144 4.17 5.14 8.89
N ILE A 145 3.80 4.00 8.30
CA ILE A 145 4.18 3.62 6.93
C ILE A 145 2.95 3.07 6.20
N GLY A 146 2.58 3.66 5.07
CA GLY A 146 1.57 3.09 4.17
C GLY A 146 2.17 2.19 3.08
N VAL A 147 1.45 1.15 2.68
CA VAL A 147 1.94 0.10 1.75
C VAL A 147 1.63 0.36 0.26
N GLY A 148 0.96 1.45 -0.07
CA GLY A 148 0.46 1.73 -1.43
C GLY A 148 1.58 1.78 -2.47
N ALA A 149 2.57 2.65 -2.27
CA ALA A 149 3.71 2.84 -3.17
C ALA A 149 4.62 1.61 -3.17
N TYR A 150 4.59 0.82 -2.08
CA TYR A 150 5.35 -0.41 -2.01
C TYR A 150 4.72 -1.40 -2.99
N SER A 151 3.40 -1.59 -2.91
CA SER A 151 2.63 -2.43 -3.83
C SER A 151 2.83 -2.01 -5.29
N ASP A 152 2.73 -0.71 -5.57
CA ASP A 152 2.87 -0.17 -6.93
C ASP A 152 4.29 -0.38 -7.48
N SER A 153 5.33 -0.16 -6.65
CA SER A 153 6.71 -0.45 -7.02
C SER A 153 6.95 -1.94 -7.28
N LEU A 154 6.37 -2.83 -6.47
CA LEU A 154 6.49 -4.28 -6.69
C LEU A 154 5.77 -4.73 -7.97
N ARG A 155 4.62 -4.13 -8.30
CA ARG A 155 3.92 -4.34 -9.57
C ARG A 155 4.76 -3.84 -10.74
N PHE A 156 5.37 -2.66 -10.64
CA PHE A 156 6.20 -2.11 -11.70
C PHE A 156 7.40 -2.99 -12.00
N ARG A 157 8.12 -3.42 -10.96
CA ARG A 157 9.25 -4.36 -11.11
C ARG A 157 8.83 -5.68 -11.75
N ARG A 158 7.62 -6.19 -11.45
CA ARG A 158 7.07 -7.39 -12.10
C ARG A 158 6.84 -7.16 -13.59
N GLU A 159 6.19 -6.06 -13.95
CA GLU A 159 5.86 -5.75 -15.35
C GLU A 159 7.13 -5.51 -16.19
N LEU A 160 8.11 -4.78 -15.65
CA LEU A 160 9.42 -4.58 -16.26
C LEU A 160 10.16 -5.92 -16.48
N ALA A 161 10.22 -6.77 -15.45
CA ALA A 161 10.92 -8.05 -15.53
C ALA A 161 10.26 -9.01 -16.52
N ALA A 162 8.93 -9.00 -16.62
CA ALA A 162 8.19 -9.79 -17.60
C ALA A 162 8.53 -9.38 -19.03
N ASP A 163 8.55 -8.07 -19.34
CA ASP A 163 8.86 -7.56 -20.68
C ASP A 163 10.33 -7.81 -21.08
N LEU A 164 11.22 -7.90 -20.09
CA LEU A 164 12.64 -8.19 -20.26
C LEU A 164 12.97 -9.69 -20.23
N GLY A 165 11.99 -10.57 -19.95
CA GLY A 165 12.20 -12.02 -19.88
C GLY A 165 13.15 -12.44 -18.75
N MET A 166 13.14 -11.74 -17.61
CA MET A 166 14.07 -11.98 -16.50
C MET A 166 13.36 -12.09 -15.14
N ARG A 167 14.14 -12.45 -14.10
CA ARG A 167 13.63 -12.54 -12.73
C ARG A 167 13.46 -11.13 -12.14
N ARG A 168 12.33 -10.90 -11.46
CA ARG A 168 12.00 -9.60 -10.82
C ARG A 168 13.07 -9.13 -9.83
N GLN A 169 13.78 -10.04 -9.16
CA GLN A 169 14.83 -9.72 -8.20
C GLN A 169 16.02 -8.98 -8.84
N LEU A 170 16.21 -9.11 -10.16
CA LEU A 170 17.27 -8.42 -10.91
C LEU A 170 16.88 -6.99 -11.30
N VAL A 171 15.60 -6.61 -11.14
CA VAL A 171 15.09 -5.29 -11.52
C VAL A 171 14.81 -4.48 -10.24
N GLN A 172 15.39 -3.28 -10.18
CA GLN A 172 15.05 -2.25 -9.22
C GLN A 172 14.46 -1.05 -9.94
N ALA A 173 13.30 -0.60 -9.49
CA ALA A 173 12.61 0.59 -9.94
C ALA A 173 11.53 0.94 -8.92
N PHE A 174 11.20 2.21 -8.81
CA PHE A 174 10.17 2.70 -7.89
C PHE A 174 9.01 3.35 -8.65
N ILE A 175 7.81 3.18 -8.09
CA ILE A 175 6.70 4.10 -8.29
C ILE A 175 6.52 4.84 -6.96
N ILE A 176 6.52 6.17 -7.04
CA ILE A 176 6.39 7.08 -5.89
C ILE A 176 5.14 7.95 -6.05
N GLY A 177 4.90 8.90 -5.16
CA GLY A 177 3.74 9.82 -5.25
C GLY A 177 2.48 9.26 -4.58
N GLU A 178 1.31 9.60 -5.12
CA GLU A 178 0.02 9.12 -4.59
C GLU A 178 -0.22 7.66 -4.98
N HIS A 179 -0.76 6.87 -4.05
CA HIS A 179 -1.30 5.56 -4.41
C HIS A 179 -2.55 5.71 -5.29
N GLY A 180 -2.45 5.33 -6.56
CA GLY A 180 -3.59 5.26 -7.48
C GLY A 180 -3.52 6.24 -8.63
N GLU A 181 -4.10 7.44 -8.50
CA GLU A 181 -4.27 8.34 -9.67
C GLU A 181 -3.04 9.15 -10.02
N ASN A 182 -2.37 9.71 -9.01
CA ASN A 182 -1.20 10.58 -9.20
C ASN A 182 0.10 9.85 -8.82
N MET A 183 0.20 8.58 -9.20
CA MET A 183 1.44 7.81 -9.05
C MET A 183 2.50 8.27 -10.06
N VAL A 184 3.78 8.20 -9.69
CA VAL A 184 4.91 8.67 -10.50
C VAL A 184 5.91 7.53 -10.71
N PRO A 185 5.90 6.88 -11.88
CA PRO A 185 6.90 5.87 -12.24
C PRO A 185 8.28 6.50 -12.46
N LEU A 186 9.26 6.09 -11.66
CA LEU A 186 10.61 6.63 -11.71
C LEU A 186 11.50 5.84 -12.67
N TRP A 187 11.48 6.24 -13.93
CA TRP A 187 12.35 5.67 -14.97
C TRP A 187 13.81 6.09 -14.80
N SER A 188 14.07 7.21 -14.10
CA SER A 188 15.42 7.58 -13.63
C SER A 188 16.00 6.57 -12.63
N SER A 189 15.14 5.93 -11.83
CA SER A 189 15.52 4.95 -10.80
C SER A 189 15.77 3.54 -11.33
N LEU A 190 15.38 3.26 -12.59
CA LEU A 190 15.51 1.93 -13.16
C LEU A 190 16.97 1.46 -13.12
N ARG A 191 17.20 0.32 -12.48
CA ARG A 191 18.46 -0.42 -12.46
C ARG A 191 18.18 -1.88 -12.75
N ILE A 192 19.00 -2.50 -13.58
CA ILE A 192 18.92 -3.91 -13.92
C ILE A 192 20.29 -4.50 -13.63
N TYR A 193 20.33 -5.49 -12.74
CA TYR A 193 21.56 -6.13 -12.34
C TYR A 193 22.26 -6.76 -13.55
N GLY A 194 23.55 -6.46 -13.71
CA GLY A 194 24.37 -6.99 -14.80
C GLY A 194 24.33 -6.20 -16.11
N LEU A 195 23.49 -5.15 -16.24
CA LEU A 195 23.53 -4.28 -17.42
C LEU A 195 24.49 -3.10 -17.23
N SER A 196 25.27 -2.81 -18.27
CA SER A 196 26.03 -1.57 -18.40
C SER A 196 25.11 -0.35 -18.54
N GLY A 197 25.67 0.85 -18.37
CA GLY A 197 24.91 2.08 -18.52
C GLY A 197 24.31 2.28 -19.92
N GLU A 198 24.94 1.75 -20.97
CA GLU A 198 24.41 1.82 -22.33
C GLU A 198 23.27 0.82 -22.55
N GLU A 199 23.45 -0.44 -22.14
CA GLU A 199 22.40 -1.46 -22.23
C GLU A 199 21.16 -1.06 -21.43
N LEU A 200 21.35 -0.46 -20.25
CA LEU A 200 20.26 0.07 -19.44
C LEU A 200 19.51 1.20 -20.16
N ARG A 201 20.20 2.10 -20.86
CA ARG A 201 19.56 3.17 -21.65
C ARG A 201 18.72 2.59 -22.79
N GLN A 202 19.27 1.62 -23.52
CA GLN A 202 18.56 0.94 -24.62
C GLN A 202 17.33 0.17 -24.10
N ALA A 203 17.48 -0.59 -23.01
CA ALA A 203 16.39 -1.31 -22.36
C ALA A 203 15.27 -0.35 -21.92
N ARG A 204 15.63 0.76 -21.26
CA ARG A 204 14.68 1.79 -20.84
C ARG A 204 13.94 2.39 -22.04
N GLN A 205 14.63 2.77 -23.11
CA GLN A 205 14.00 3.34 -24.30
C GLN A 205 13.00 2.35 -24.92
N ARG A 206 13.37 1.07 -25.05
CA ARG A 206 12.49 0.01 -25.54
C ARG A 206 11.24 -0.16 -24.68
N LEU A 207 11.39 -0.13 -23.36
CA LEU A 207 10.28 -0.31 -22.41
C LEU A 207 9.33 0.90 -22.38
N GLN A 208 9.89 2.11 -22.44
CA GLN A 208 9.12 3.36 -22.47
C GLN A 208 8.43 3.60 -23.81
N ARG A 209 8.95 3.05 -24.92
CA ARG A 209 8.45 3.28 -26.29
C ARG A 209 8.45 4.76 -26.68
N ASP A 210 9.57 5.44 -26.41
CA ASP A 210 9.78 6.89 -26.66
C ASP A 210 8.81 7.84 -25.94
N ARG A 211 7.98 7.32 -25.02
CA ARG A 211 7.13 8.13 -24.14
C ARG A 211 7.97 8.89 -23.12
N ARG A 212 7.45 10.04 -22.67
CA ARG A 212 8.06 10.83 -21.60
C ARG A 212 7.28 10.69 -20.31
N SER A 213 7.98 10.80 -19.18
CA SER A 213 7.36 10.70 -17.86
C SER A 213 6.25 11.73 -17.69
N ARG A 214 6.45 12.98 -18.15
CA ARG A 214 5.45 14.07 -18.00
C ARG A 214 4.07 13.76 -18.60
N ASP A 215 4.00 12.89 -19.62
CA ASP A 215 2.78 12.58 -20.35
C ASP A 215 1.96 11.46 -19.67
N PHE A 216 2.54 10.81 -18.64
CA PHE A 216 1.98 9.65 -17.97
C PHE A 216 0.56 9.87 -17.39
N PRO A 217 0.23 10.97 -16.69
CA PRO A 217 -1.11 11.15 -16.13
C PRO A 217 -2.20 11.17 -17.22
N ASP A 218 -1.96 11.90 -18.31
CA ASP A 218 -2.92 12.01 -19.40
C ASP A 218 -3.05 10.69 -20.17
N GLU A 219 -1.95 9.94 -20.30
CA GLU A 219 -1.96 8.60 -20.88
C GLU A 219 -2.79 7.63 -20.03
N VAL A 220 -2.60 7.60 -18.71
CA VAL A 220 -3.41 6.77 -17.81
C VAL A 220 -4.89 7.08 -17.96
N GLN A 221 -5.27 8.35 -18.06
CA GLN A 221 -6.66 8.74 -18.26
C GLN A 221 -7.22 8.25 -19.60
N ARG A 222 -6.47 8.44 -20.71
CA ARG A 222 -6.86 7.93 -22.03
C ARG A 222 -7.00 6.42 -22.05
N GLU A 223 -6.05 5.70 -21.46
CA GLU A 223 -6.08 4.24 -21.42
C GLU A 223 -7.20 3.69 -20.54
N LYS A 224 -7.52 4.34 -19.42
CA LYS A 224 -8.69 4.00 -18.60
C LYS A 224 -10.00 4.23 -19.36
N GLN A 225 -10.10 5.31 -20.14
CA GLN A 225 -11.27 5.56 -20.98
C GLN A 225 -11.46 4.46 -22.03
N ARG A 226 -10.38 4.10 -22.73
CA ARG A 226 -10.39 3.03 -23.74
C ARG A 226 -10.69 1.67 -23.15
N VAL A 227 -10.12 1.35 -22.00
CA VAL A 227 -10.48 0.16 -21.22
C VAL A 227 -11.96 0.20 -20.82
N GLY A 228 -12.47 1.36 -20.44
CA GLY A 228 -13.89 1.59 -20.12
C GLY A 228 -14.84 1.19 -21.25
N GLU A 229 -14.45 1.38 -22.52
CA GLU A 229 -15.25 0.95 -23.68
C GLU A 229 -15.43 -0.58 -23.71
N TYR A 230 -14.38 -1.35 -23.41
CA TYR A 230 -14.49 -2.82 -23.28
C TYR A 230 -15.37 -3.23 -22.09
N LEU A 231 -15.24 -2.53 -20.96
CA LEU A 231 -16.00 -2.83 -19.73
C LEU A 231 -17.50 -2.54 -19.88
N GLN A 232 -17.88 -1.54 -20.69
CA GLN A 232 -19.29 -1.23 -20.97
C GLN A 232 -20.02 -2.35 -21.72
N VAL A 233 -19.30 -3.13 -22.53
CA VAL A 233 -19.84 -4.27 -23.28
C VAL A 233 -19.47 -5.62 -22.65
N ASP A 234 -19.05 -5.61 -21.37
CA ASP A 234 -18.64 -6.79 -20.59
C ASP A 234 -17.52 -7.64 -21.26
N ALA A 235 -16.70 -7.01 -22.10
CA ALA A 235 -15.57 -7.63 -22.79
C ALA A 235 -14.33 -7.68 -21.89
N ILE A 236 -14.44 -8.29 -20.71
CA ILE A 236 -13.40 -8.27 -19.67
C ILE A 236 -12.09 -8.93 -20.12
N GLN A 237 -12.17 -9.99 -20.93
CA GLN A 237 -11.00 -10.69 -21.45
C GLN A 237 -10.22 -9.80 -22.42
N GLN A 238 -10.93 -9.11 -23.31
CA GLN A 238 -10.35 -8.17 -24.27
C GLN A 238 -9.74 -6.97 -23.55
N ALA A 239 -10.36 -6.50 -22.45
CA ALA A 239 -9.78 -5.46 -21.60
C ALA A 239 -8.43 -5.89 -21.02
N TYR A 240 -8.31 -7.12 -20.48
CA TYR A 240 -7.03 -7.64 -19.98
C TYR A 240 -6.00 -7.84 -21.09
N GLN A 241 -6.41 -8.31 -22.27
CA GLN A 241 -5.52 -8.44 -23.43
C GLN A 241 -4.99 -7.07 -23.89
N TYR A 242 -5.87 -6.07 -23.96
CA TYR A 242 -5.51 -4.70 -24.30
C TYR A 242 -4.51 -4.14 -23.30
N VAL A 243 -4.80 -4.22 -21.99
CA VAL A 243 -3.88 -3.77 -20.94
C VAL A 243 -2.55 -4.51 -21.04
N GLY A 244 -2.53 -5.81 -21.34
CA GLY A 244 -1.30 -6.58 -21.56
C GLY A 244 -0.39 -6.03 -22.68
N SER A 245 -0.94 -5.27 -23.63
CA SER A 245 -0.18 -4.66 -24.72
C SER A 245 0.46 -3.31 -24.37
N LEU A 246 0.01 -2.68 -23.28
CA LEU A 246 0.48 -1.36 -22.85
C LEU A 246 1.92 -1.42 -22.31
N PRO A 247 2.66 -0.30 -22.32
CA PRO A 247 3.91 -0.14 -21.58
C PRO A 247 3.77 -0.50 -20.08
N PRO A 248 4.86 -0.99 -19.44
CA PRO A 248 4.79 -1.59 -18.10
C PRO A 248 4.29 -0.64 -17.01
N ASP A 249 4.64 0.66 -17.07
CA ASP A 249 4.15 1.69 -16.16
C ASP A 249 2.62 1.89 -16.28
N LEU A 250 2.10 1.97 -17.51
CA LEU A 250 0.66 2.10 -17.76
C LEU A 250 -0.10 0.84 -17.32
N ARG A 251 0.50 -0.36 -17.46
CA ARG A 251 -0.11 -1.60 -16.95
C ARG A 251 -0.32 -1.55 -15.45
N VAL A 252 0.62 -0.99 -14.68
CA VAL A 252 0.47 -0.87 -13.23
C VAL A 252 -0.70 0.03 -12.85
N ALA A 253 -0.89 1.14 -13.56
CA ALA A 253 -1.95 2.11 -13.28
C ALA A 253 -3.35 1.69 -13.77
N VAL A 254 -3.42 0.97 -14.91
CA VAL A 254 -4.69 0.66 -15.58
C VAL A 254 -5.23 -0.72 -15.20
N LYS A 255 -4.38 -1.73 -14.96
CA LYS A 255 -4.82 -3.09 -14.62
C LYS A 255 -5.72 -3.18 -13.37
N PRO A 256 -5.43 -2.47 -12.26
CA PRO A 256 -6.29 -2.50 -11.08
C PRO A 256 -7.72 -2.00 -11.35
N PHE A 257 -7.87 -1.07 -12.29
CA PHE A 257 -9.18 -0.58 -12.74
C PHE A 257 -9.98 -1.71 -13.38
N VAL A 258 -9.39 -2.50 -14.29
CA VAL A 258 -10.04 -3.69 -14.87
C VAL A 258 -10.43 -4.70 -13.79
N THR A 259 -9.52 -4.99 -12.85
CA THR A 259 -9.79 -5.94 -11.76
C THR A 259 -10.96 -5.51 -10.88
N HIS A 260 -11.08 -4.21 -10.58
CA HIS A 260 -12.22 -3.71 -9.82
C HIS A 260 -13.55 -3.94 -10.55
N PHE A 261 -13.59 -3.67 -11.86
CA PHE A 261 -14.80 -3.87 -12.67
C PHE A 261 -15.14 -5.34 -12.90
N SER A 262 -14.18 -6.26 -12.79
CA SER A 262 -14.46 -7.71 -12.85
C SER A 262 -15.13 -8.27 -11.59
N GLY A 263 -15.46 -7.42 -10.61
CA GLY A 263 -15.98 -7.83 -9.30
C GLY A 263 -14.93 -8.43 -8.35
N ALA A 264 -13.68 -8.53 -8.80
CA ALA A 264 -12.58 -8.99 -7.98
C ALA A 264 -11.99 -7.84 -7.15
N LYS A 265 -11.40 -8.17 -6.01
CA LYS A 265 -10.63 -7.22 -5.19
C LYS A 265 -9.17 -7.66 -5.18
N THR A 266 -8.25 -6.72 -5.01
CA THR A 266 -6.81 -7.01 -4.93
C THR A 266 -6.37 -7.48 -3.53
N VAL A 267 -7.15 -8.35 -2.89
CA VAL A 267 -6.96 -8.78 -1.49
C VAL A 267 -5.61 -9.47 -1.29
N ALA A 268 -5.31 -10.51 -2.08
CA ALA A 268 -4.08 -11.27 -1.95
C ALA A 268 -2.81 -10.41 -2.21
N ALA A 269 -2.88 -9.50 -3.19
CA ALA A 269 -1.74 -8.64 -3.51
C ALA A 269 -1.47 -7.62 -2.40
N THR A 270 -2.52 -7.05 -1.81
CA THR A 270 -2.41 -6.11 -0.69
C THR A 270 -1.98 -6.82 0.61
N ALA A 271 -2.51 -8.02 0.86
CA ALA A 271 -2.10 -8.81 2.02
C ALA A 271 -0.63 -9.20 1.93
N ASN A 272 -0.19 -9.72 0.77
CA ASN A 272 1.19 -10.18 0.61
C ASN A 272 2.23 -9.07 0.80
N VAL A 273 1.98 -7.87 0.27
CA VAL A 273 2.90 -6.73 0.47
C VAL A 273 2.93 -6.26 1.94
N THR A 274 1.79 -6.39 2.63
CA THR A 274 1.70 -6.05 4.06
C THR A 274 2.46 -7.08 4.91
N VAL A 275 2.25 -8.36 4.64
CA VAL A 275 2.94 -9.47 5.33
C VAL A 275 4.45 -9.40 5.11
N ASP A 276 4.89 -9.12 3.88
CA ASP A 276 6.31 -8.93 3.57
C ASP A 276 6.95 -7.79 4.38
N LEU A 277 6.23 -6.67 4.55
CA LEU A 277 6.69 -5.58 5.42
C LEU A 277 6.68 -5.97 6.90
N VAL A 278 5.65 -6.66 7.39
CA VAL A 278 5.61 -7.17 8.77
C VAL A 278 6.79 -8.10 9.04
N GLN A 279 7.03 -9.10 8.17
CA GLN A 279 8.17 -10.01 8.30
C GLN A 279 9.50 -9.27 8.30
N THR A 280 9.67 -8.30 7.40
CA THR A 280 10.88 -7.46 7.36
C THR A 280 11.15 -6.78 8.70
N LEU A 281 10.12 -6.22 9.34
CA LEU A 281 10.23 -5.56 10.65
C LEU A 281 10.55 -6.57 11.77
N LEU A 282 9.88 -7.73 11.76
CA LEU A 282 10.08 -8.80 12.74
C LEU A 282 11.50 -9.41 12.67
N GLU A 283 12.03 -9.60 11.46
CA GLU A 283 13.37 -10.16 11.23
C GLU A 283 14.51 -9.22 11.65
N GLY A 284 14.22 -7.97 12.03
CA GLY A 284 15.25 -7.05 12.50
C GLY A 284 16.07 -6.39 11.39
N ARG A 285 15.70 -6.56 10.11
CA ARG A 285 16.53 -6.15 8.98
C ARG A 285 16.28 -4.71 8.58
N GLU A 286 17.37 -3.98 8.31
CA GLU A 286 17.27 -2.70 7.60
C GLU A 286 17.06 -2.96 6.10
N THR A 287 16.06 -2.30 5.51
CA THR A 287 15.78 -2.43 4.08
C THR A 287 15.27 -1.12 3.48
N VAL A 288 15.20 -1.07 2.15
CA VAL A 288 14.60 0.05 1.43
C VAL A 288 13.31 -0.40 0.75
N ILE A 289 12.22 0.30 1.04
CA ILE A 289 10.93 0.15 0.35
C ILE A 289 10.44 1.50 -0.13
N ALA A 290 9.52 1.53 -1.10
CA ALA A 290 8.73 2.74 -1.36
C ALA A 290 7.54 2.75 -0.40
N GLY A 291 7.56 3.56 0.65
CA GLY A 291 6.46 3.66 1.62
C GLY A 291 5.75 4.99 1.55
N GLN A 292 4.44 5.03 1.79
CA GLN A 292 3.74 6.29 2.06
C GLN A 292 4.12 6.78 3.44
N VAL A 293 4.77 7.94 3.52
CA VAL A 293 5.16 8.56 4.79
C VAL A 293 4.85 10.04 4.77
N GLN A 294 4.65 10.62 5.96
CA GLN A 294 4.49 12.06 6.10
C GLN A 294 5.87 12.75 5.97
N LEU A 295 6.07 13.47 4.87
CA LEU A 295 7.27 14.27 4.65
C LEU A 295 7.22 15.61 5.38
N ASN A 296 8.40 16.12 5.70
CA ASN A 296 8.65 17.41 6.32
C ASN A 296 9.81 18.16 5.62
N GLY A 297 9.83 18.14 4.29
CA GLY A 297 10.79 18.89 3.46
C GLY A 297 12.06 18.13 3.07
N GLU A 298 12.30 16.93 3.61
CA GLU A 298 13.53 16.17 3.35
C GLU A 298 13.67 15.61 1.92
N PHE A 299 12.59 15.60 1.14
CA PHE A 299 12.59 15.09 -0.23
C PHE A 299 12.02 16.15 -1.17
N TYR A 300 12.90 16.81 -1.94
CA TYR A 300 12.56 17.91 -2.85
C TYR A 300 11.76 19.06 -2.20
N GLY A 301 11.92 19.29 -0.89
CA GLY A 301 11.20 20.35 -0.18
C GLY A 301 9.71 20.09 0.04
N LEU A 302 9.24 18.86 -0.17
CA LEU A 302 7.81 18.51 -0.09
C LEU A 302 7.36 18.25 1.36
N HIS A 303 6.17 18.78 1.71
CA HIS A 303 5.54 18.64 3.03
C HIS A 303 4.15 17.98 2.91
N ALA A 304 4.09 16.74 2.44
CA ALA A 304 2.85 15.99 2.22
C ALA A 304 3.04 14.49 2.53
N PRO A 305 1.96 13.75 2.83
CA PRO A 305 2.02 12.29 2.87
C PRO A 305 2.19 11.75 1.44
N LEU A 306 3.35 11.20 1.14
CA LEU A 306 3.71 10.73 -0.21
C LEU A 306 4.41 9.38 -0.14
N GLY A 307 4.18 8.56 -1.16
CA GLY A 307 5.02 7.41 -1.43
C GLY A 307 6.42 7.87 -1.80
N VAL A 308 7.45 7.48 -1.05
CA VAL A 308 8.86 7.71 -1.39
C VAL A 308 9.72 6.52 -0.94
N PRO A 309 10.92 6.32 -1.52
CA PRO A 309 11.83 5.28 -1.06
C PRO A 309 12.40 5.65 0.31
N ILE A 310 12.12 4.84 1.32
CA ILE A 310 12.51 5.03 2.71
C ILE A 310 13.36 3.86 3.20
N VAL A 311 14.27 4.16 4.12
CA VAL A 311 14.96 3.14 4.91
C VAL A 311 14.05 2.76 6.07
N VAL A 312 13.72 1.46 6.14
CA VAL A 312 12.87 0.86 7.18
C VAL A 312 13.74 0.03 8.13
N THR A 313 13.45 0.16 9.41
CA THR A 313 14.05 -0.54 10.53
C THR A 313 12.93 -1.10 11.42
N PRO A 314 13.22 -1.97 12.40
CA PRO A 314 12.20 -2.47 13.32
C PRO A 314 11.46 -1.38 14.12
N ALA A 315 12.06 -0.19 14.27
CA ALA A 315 11.46 0.95 14.98
C ALA A 315 10.64 1.88 14.05
N GLY A 316 10.40 1.48 12.79
CA GLY A 316 9.77 2.30 11.76
C GLY A 316 10.79 2.78 10.72
N TRP A 317 10.52 3.89 10.06
CA TRP A 317 11.44 4.44 9.07
C TRP A 317 12.38 5.50 9.66
N THR A 318 13.52 5.73 9.00
CA THR A 318 14.57 6.62 9.52
C THR A 318 14.90 7.77 8.59
N GLN A 319 15.00 7.50 7.29
CA GLN A 319 15.34 8.49 6.27
C GLN A 319 14.71 8.15 4.93
N VAL A 320 14.49 9.19 4.12
CA VAL A 320 14.19 9.03 2.70
C VAL A 320 15.50 8.77 1.97
N MET A 321 15.52 7.73 1.13
CA MET A 321 16.69 7.41 0.31
C MET A 321 16.93 8.55 -0.70
N PRO A 322 18.15 9.09 -0.79
CA PRO A 322 18.46 10.13 -1.77
C PRO A 322 18.36 9.56 -3.18
N LEU A 323 17.57 10.21 -4.02
CA LEU A 323 17.40 9.86 -5.43
C LEU A 323 17.49 11.10 -6.29
N GLN A 324 18.29 11.00 -7.35
CA GLN A 324 18.33 12.01 -8.41
C GLN A 324 17.23 11.72 -9.42
N LEU A 325 16.18 12.54 -9.39
CA LEU A 325 15.03 12.43 -10.27
C LEU A 325 15.23 13.27 -11.54
N TRP A 326 14.55 12.91 -12.60
CA TRP A 326 14.43 13.78 -13.77
C TRP A 326 13.51 14.96 -13.47
N ALA A 327 13.74 16.11 -14.11
CA ALA A 327 12.94 17.31 -13.88
C ALA A 327 11.42 17.06 -14.07
N GLU A 328 11.05 16.24 -15.06
CA GLU A 328 9.66 15.86 -15.30
C GLU A 328 9.07 15.00 -14.17
N GLU A 329 9.86 14.12 -13.56
CA GLU A 329 9.42 13.29 -12.43
C GLU A 329 9.25 14.15 -11.17
N VAL A 330 10.11 15.14 -10.96
CA VAL A 330 9.97 16.13 -9.86
C VAL A 330 8.67 16.92 -10.02
N GLN A 331 8.38 17.43 -11.21
CA GLN A 331 7.15 18.18 -11.49
C GLN A 331 5.89 17.35 -11.24
N LEU A 332 5.90 16.08 -11.65
CA LEU A 332 4.78 15.17 -11.38
C LEU A 332 4.60 14.91 -9.88
N LEU A 333 5.71 14.80 -9.14
CA LEU A 333 5.68 14.59 -7.70
C LEU A 333 5.15 15.83 -6.95
N GLU A 334 5.57 17.02 -7.35
CA GLU A 334 5.05 18.30 -6.84
C GLU A 334 3.54 18.39 -7.08
N LEU A 335 3.08 18.10 -8.29
CA LEU A 335 1.65 18.09 -8.63
C LEU A 335 0.86 17.06 -7.81
N ALA A 336 1.42 15.86 -7.59
CA ALA A 336 0.80 14.85 -6.74
C ALA A 336 0.67 15.35 -5.29
N ALA A 337 1.71 15.99 -4.76
CA ALA A 337 1.71 16.58 -3.42
C ALA A 337 0.60 17.64 -3.26
N GLU A 338 0.49 18.57 -4.22
CA GLU A 338 -0.54 19.62 -4.22
C GLU A 338 -1.95 19.01 -4.22
N ARG A 339 -2.19 17.99 -5.04
CA ARG A 339 -3.49 17.31 -5.13
C ARG A 339 -3.84 16.59 -3.84
N ILE A 340 -2.91 15.88 -3.24
CA ILE A 340 -3.10 15.22 -1.95
C ILE A 340 -3.46 16.25 -0.87
N LEU A 341 -2.67 17.32 -0.76
CA LEU A 341 -2.94 18.38 0.23
C LEU A 341 -4.32 19.03 0.04
N ALA A 342 -4.73 19.29 -1.20
CA ALA A 342 -6.05 19.81 -1.52
C ALA A 342 -7.17 18.84 -1.11
N GLN A 343 -6.99 17.53 -1.37
CA GLN A 343 -7.95 16.51 -0.94
C GLN A 343 -8.06 16.44 0.59
N LEU A 344 -6.92 16.44 1.29
CA LEU A 344 -6.88 16.39 2.75
C LEU A 344 -7.56 17.61 3.39
N ALA A 345 -7.37 18.80 2.81
CA ALA A 345 -8.01 20.05 3.26
C ALA A 345 -9.53 20.04 3.02
N SER A 346 -9.98 19.59 1.84
CA SER A 346 -11.41 19.50 1.52
C SER A 346 -12.17 18.51 2.42
N GLY A 347 -11.49 17.45 2.88
CA GLY A 347 -12.05 16.50 3.84
C GLY A 347 -11.98 16.95 5.30
N ALA A 348 -11.42 18.12 5.60
CA ALA A 348 -11.32 18.69 6.95
C ALA A 348 -12.39 19.75 7.24
N SER A 349 -13.16 20.19 6.22
CA SER A 349 -14.15 21.27 6.32
C SER A 349 -15.61 20.80 6.46
N ALA A 350 -15.86 19.62 7.04
CA ALA A 350 -17.22 19.08 7.23
C ALA A 350 -17.49 18.75 8.70
#